data_AF-R7IND7-F1
#
_entry.id   AF-R7IND7-F1
#
_cell.length_a   1.000
_cell.length_b   1.000
_cell.length_c   1.000
_cell.angle_alpha   90.00
_cell.angle_beta   90.00
_cell.angle_gamma   90.00
#
_symmetry.space_group_name_H-M   'P 1'
#
loop_
_entity.id
_entity.type
_entity.pdbx_description
1 polymer ?
#
loop_
_entity_poly.entity_id
_entity_poly.type
_entity_poly.pdbx_seq_one_letter_code
_entity_poly.pdbx_strand_id
1 'polypeptide(L)'
;MKQKKVLAMSMATIMAFASTGMVFADDVTDASKATGSVDGTGTIEGYAETDVFTVTLPTTKKVDFKIDPQELLKAISSSDTLDGIAFSTATDGYGKTVLFKDETNANTFTTTSADISVVNKSTFDVDVDVTAKVTGLTKEGENGYSIALMDKDAKDFAFGTATALTLSLTPTNYVLTDTASSDETAGTATALTNAEAGVSTKVTIQKSDKVTEAYEFVNQSGSYKYKLKADVSTIPFKAVKFNLAGTVNTDADWTNFSKDTSSALKVDLTYSVSKVRDSYVSVSSVSASANTFDVTLPDGATSYKITGTKSSGSFAWTAGKQYTVSGTTVTIPTSTLTSYAGGTIKIVFNDTAATTETISIQ
;
A
#
# COMPACT_ATOMS: atom_id res chain seq x y z
N MET A 1 -48.12 10.34 24.72
CA MET A 1 -47.58 9.65 23.53
C MET A 1 -46.69 10.61 22.75
N LYS A 2 -45.51 10.10 22.37
CA LYS A 2 -44.64 10.50 21.24
C LYS A 2 -43.90 11.85 21.31
N GLN A 3 -42.62 11.69 21.66
CA GLN A 3 -41.47 12.45 21.18
C GLN A 3 -41.51 12.68 19.67
N LYS A 4 -40.90 13.78 19.21
CA LYS A 4 -39.61 13.71 18.47
C LYS A 4 -38.98 15.10 18.43
N LYS A 5 -37.86 15.22 19.12
CA LYS A 5 -36.94 16.37 19.07
C LYS A 5 -36.11 16.25 17.80
N VAL A 6 -36.14 17.31 16.99
CA VAL A 6 -35.05 17.70 16.09
C VAL A 6 -33.90 18.17 16.98
N LEU A 7 -32.67 17.76 16.68
CA LEU A 7 -31.51 18.40 17.28
C LEU A 7 -30.38 18.52 16.25
N ALA A 8 -30.36 19.68 15.60
CA ALA A 8 -29.12 20.33 15.19
C ALA A 8 -28.45 20.88 16.46
N MET A 9 -27.15 20.65 16.63
CA MET A 9 -26.35 21.44 17.57
C MET A 9 -25.21 22.12 16.82
N SER A 10 -25.45 23.40 16.62
CA SER A 10 -24.48 24.46 16.38
C SER A 10 -23.30 24.41 17.35
N MET A 11 -22.08 24.49 16.82
CA MET A 11 -20.93 25.01 17.56
C MET A 11 -21.23 26.45 17.99
N ALA A 12 -21.30 26.70 19.29
CA ALA A 12 -21.16 28.03 19.85
C ALA A 12 -20.62 27.95 21.29
N THR A 13 -19.45 28.52 21.44
CA THR A 13 -18.66 28.79 22.63
C THR A 13 -19.51 29.32 23.80
N ILE A 14 -19.39 28.71 24.97
CA ILE A 14 -19.68 29.39 26.24
C ILE A 14 -18.46 29.20 27.15
N MET A 15 -17.55 30.16 27.09
CA MET A 15 -16.85 30.58 28.32
C MET A 15 -17.93 31.17 29.23
N ALA A 16 -18.27 30.47 30.31
CA ALA A 16 -18.96 31.05 31.45
C ALA A 16 -18.07 30.84 32.67
N PHE A 17 -17.14 31.76 32.88
CA PHE A 17 -16.77 32.12 34.24
C PHE A 17 -17.96 32.85 34.88
N ALA A 18 -18.32 32.37 36.07
CA ALA A 18 -19.15 33.00 37.11
C ALA A 18 -20.67 33.12 36.88
N SER A 19 -21.45 32.44 37.74
CA SER A 19 -22.29 33.17 38.71
C SER A 19 -22.82 32.24 39.82
N THR A 20 -22.19 32.34 40.98
CA THR A 20 -22.85 32.63 42.27
C THR A 20 -24.14 31.87 42.61
N GLY A 21 -23.99 30.75 43.31
CA GLY A 21 -24.83 30.56 44.50
C GLY A 21 -24.29 31.51 45.57
N MET A 22 -24.92 32.68 45.75
CA MET A 22 -24.72 33.46 46.97
C MET A 22 -25.26 32.62 48.13
N VAL A 23 -24.36 31.93 48.83
CA VAL A 23 -24.63 31.58 50.22
C VAL A 23 -24.31 32.85 50.99
N PHE A 24 -25.33 33.48 51.58
CA PHE A 24 -25.09 34.57 52.51
C PHE A 24 -24.15 34.05 53.59
N ALA A 25 -22.96 34.63 53.68
CA ALA A 25 -22.03 34.38 54.76
C ALA A 25 -22.67 34.95 56.04
N ASP A 26 -22.98 34.09 57.00
CA ASP A 26 -23.05 34.52 58.39
C ASP A 26 -21.59 34.69 58.86
N ASP A 27 -21.30 35.75 59.61
CA ASP A 27 -19.93 36.00 60.09
C ASP A 27 -19.52 34.89 61.08
N VAL A 28 -18.68 33.97 60.62
CA VAL A 28 -18.11 32.93 61.46
C VAL A 28 -16.97 33.53 62.29
N THR A 29 -17.26 33.95 63.52
CA THR A 29 -16.28 34.56 64.44
C THR A 29 -15.36 33.56 65.14
N ASP A 30 -15.52 32.26 64.86
CA ASP A 30 -14.74 31.16 65.45
C ASP A 30 -14.02 30.37 64.33
N ALA A 31 -12.69 30.49 64.27
CA ALA A 31 -11.86 29.87 63.24
C ALA A 31 -11.99 28.34 63.17
N SER A 32 -12.43 27.69 64.25
CA SER A 32 -12.66 26.24 64.27
C SER A 32 -13.93 25.80 63.52
N LYS A 33 -14.80 26.75 63.16
CA LYS A 33 -16.07 26.53 62.43
C LYS A 33 -16.04 26.97 60.96
N ALA A 34 -14.90 27.49 60.49
CA ALA A 34 -14.68 27.88 59.10
C ALA A 34 -14.23 26.68 58.25
N THR A 35 -14.99 25.58 58.29
CA THR A 35 -14.75 24.42 57.42
C THR A 35 -15.94 24.22 56.50
N GLY A 36 -15.68 24.26 55.20
CA GLY A 36 -16.64 23.93 54.15
C GLY A 36 -15.97 22.98 53.17
N SER A 37 -16.64 21.87 52.86
CA SER A 37 -16.30 21.01 51.73
C SER A 37 -17.37 21.22 50.67
N VAL A 38 -16.94 21.48 49.43
CA VAL A 38 -17.80 21.33 48.25
C VAL A 38 -17.26 20.14 47.50
N ASP A 39 -17.85 18.97 47.76
CA ASP A 39 -17.50 17.76 47.03
C ASP A 39 -18.32 17.71 45.74
N GLY A 40 -17.62 17.75 44.61
CA GLY A 40 -18.16 17.47 43.29
C GLY A 40 -17.53 16.20 42.73
N THR A 41 -18.34 15.23 42.34
CA THR A 41 -17.87 14.05 41.60
C THR A 41 -18.18 14.24 40.12
N GLY A 42 -17.16 14.10 39.28
CA GLY A 42 -17.31 13.99 37.83
C GLY A 42 -17.05 12.54 37.42
N THR A 43 -17.92 11.95 36.62
CA THR A 43 -17.70 10.64 35.99
C THR A 43 -17.50 10.83 34.50
N ILE A 44 -16.43 10.25 33.94
CA ILE A 44 -16.25 10.17 32.49
C ILE A 44 -17.16 9.03 32.00
N GLU A 45 -18.06 9.33 31.06
CA GLU A 45 -19.06 8.38 30.52
C GLU A 45 -18.41 7.15 29.85
N GLY A 46 -17.17 7.29 29.37
CA GLY A 46 -16.37 6.28 28.68
C GLY A 46 -15.59 6.91 27.52
N TYR A 47 -14.77 6.11 26.84
CA TYR A 47 -14.09 6.51 25.60
C TYR A 47 -14.27 5.43 24.53
N ALA A 48 -14.15 5.82 23.26
CA ALA A 48 -14.08 4.89 22.13
C ALA A 48 -12.99 5.36 21.17
N GLU A 49 -12.16 4.42 20.72
CA GLU A 49 -11.16 4.67 19.69
C GLU A 49 -11.88 4.88 18.34
N THR A 50 -11.54 5.97 17.64
CA THR A 50 -12.11 6.29 16.32
C THR A 50 -11.18 5.90 15.18
N ASP A 51 -9.93 5.54 15.47
CA ASP A 51 -9.01 4.94 14.52
C ASP A 51 -9.33 3.46 14.34
N VAL A 52 -10.04 3.13 13.26
CA VAL A 52 -10.47 1.77 12.96
C VAL A 52 -9.84 1.32 11.64
N PHE A 53 -8.99 0.30 11.71
CA PHE A 53 -8.43 -0.39 10.55
C PHE A 53 -9.49 -1.33 9.97
N THR A 54 -9.92 -1.11 8.72
CA THR A 54 -10.86 -2.00 8.03
C THR A 54 -10.58 -1.98 6.54
N VAL A 55 -10.13 -3.10 6.00
CA VAL A 55 -9.84 -3.24 4.58
C VAL A 55 -10.52 -4.48 4.02
N THR A 56 -11.03 -4.39 2.79
CA THR A 56 -11.50 -5.58 2.07
C THR A 56 -10.34 -6.10 1.24
N LEU A 57 -9.94 -7.34 1.51
CA LEU A 57 -8.85 -8.03 0.83
C LEU A 57 -9.40 -9.02 -0.20
N PRO A 58 -8.62 -9.34 -1.24
CA PRO A 58 -9.04 -10.28 -2.26
C PRO A 58 -9.10 -11.70 -1.69
N THR A 59 -10.15 -12.44 -2.03
CA THR A 59 -10.26 -13.88 -1.76
C THR A 59 -9.44 -14.61 -2.82
N THR A 60 -8.19 -14.93 -2.48
CA THR A 60 -7.23 -15.80 -3.19
C THR A 60 -7.45 -15.89 -4.70
N LYS A 61 -6.79 -15.00 -5.46
CA LYS A 61 -6.81 -15.02 -6.91
C LYS A 61 -5.63 -15.84 -7.45
N LYS A 62 -5.89 -16.86 -8.27
CA LYS A 62 -4.81 -17.62 -8.92
C LYS A 62 -4.45 -16.93 -10.22
N VAL A 63 -3.18 -16.60 -10.42
CA VAL A 63 -2.69 -16.04 -11.68
C VAL A 63 -2.09 -17.14 -12.53
N ASP A 64 -2.95 -18.01 -13.02
CA ASP A 64 -2.58 -19.04 -13.98
C ASP A 64 -2.44 -18.40 -15.37
N PHE A 65 -1.38 -18.72 -16.11
CA PHE A 65 -1.17 -18.18 -17.45
C PHE A 65 -0.49 -19.20 -18.37
N LYS A 66 -0.59 -18.93 -19.67
CA LYS A 66 0.08 -19.66 -20.75
C LYS A 66 0.83 -18.68 -21.64
N ILE A 67 1.82 -19.21 -22.34
CA ILE A 67 2.47 -18.52 -23.46
C ILE A 67 2.31 -19.39 -24.71
N ASP A 68 1.92 -18.78 -25.82
CA ASP A 68 1.72 -19.44 -27.11
C ASP A 68 2.42 -18.67 -28.24
N PRO A 69 3.75 -18.54 -28.19
CA PRO A 69 4.51 -17.70 -29.13
C PRO A 69 4.42 -18.15 -30.59
N GLN A 70 4.03 -19.41 -30.83
CA GLN A 70 3.89 -20.01 -32.16
C GLN A 70 2.42 -20.08 -32.63
N GLU A 71 1.49 -19.52 -31.87
CA GLU A 71 0.06 -19.51 -32.19
C GLU A 71 -0.54 -20.91 -32.45
N LEU A 72 -0.05 -21.91 -31.71
CA LEU A 72 -0.45 -23.30 -31.90
C LEU A 72 -1.91 -23.50 -31.51
N LEU A 73 -2.43 -22.74 -30.53
CA LEU A 73 -3.83 -22.84 -30.09
C LEU A 73 -4.82 -22.43 -31.20
N LYS A 74 -4.44 -21.47 -32.04
CA LYS A 74 -5.16 -21.11 -33.26
C LYS A 74 -5.02 -22.19 -34.33
N ALA A 75 -3.81 -22.69 -34.55
CA ALA A 75 -3.53 -23.70 -35.59
C ALA A 75 -4.32 -25.01 -35.37
N ILE A 76 -4.48 -25.45 -34.11
CA ILE A 76 -5.24 -26.67 -33.78
C ILE A 76 -6.76 -26.43 -33.68
N SER A 77 -7.24 -25.22 -33.97
CA SER A 77 -8.64 -24.83 -33.82
C SER A 77 -9.19 -25.12 -32.42
N SER A 78 -8.46 -24.70 -31.37
CA SER A 78 -8.92 -24.84 -29.99
C SER A 78 -10.30 -24.19 -29.78
N SER A 79 -11.11 -24.79 -28.90
CA SER A 79 -12.36 -24.18 -28.41
C SER A 79 -12.11 -23.07 -27.39
N ASP A 80 -10.86 -22.88 -26.97
CA ASP A 80 -10.49 -21.84 -26.03
C ASP A 80 -10.66 -20.44 -26.66
N THR A 81 -10.93 -19.45 -25.81
CA THR A 81 -11.19 -18.05 -26.23
C THR A 81 -10.19 -17.10 -25.59
N LEU A 82 -9.79 -16.04 -26.29
CA LEU A 82 -9.08 -14.87 -25.76
C LEU A 82 -10.00 -13.66 -25.79
N ASP A 83 -10.26 -13.05 -24.63
CA ASP A 83 -11.14 -11.87 -24.48
C ASP A 83 -12.50 -12.06 -25.17
N GLY A 84 -13.04 -13.28 -25.07
CA GLY A 84 -14.33 -13.67 -25.68
C GLY A 84 -14.27 -14.06 -27.16
N ILE A 85 -13.10 -13.99 -27.80
CA ILE A 85 -12.89 -14.37 -29.20
C ILE A 85 -12.29 -15.77 -29.27
N ALA A 86 -12.86 -16.69 -30.05
CA ALA A 86 -12.29 -18.03 -30.23
C ALA A 86 -10.90 -17.96 -30.88
N PHE A 87 -9.93 -18.74 -30.37
CA PHE A 87 -8.57 -18.72 -30.92
C PHE A 87 -8.49 -19.05 -32.41
N SER A 88 -9.35 -19.96 -32.88
CA SER A 88 -9.47 -20.31 -34.32
C SER A 88 -9.79 -19.10 -35.22
N THR A 89 -10.34 -18.03 -34.64
CA THR A 89 -10.72 -16.79 -35.33
C THR A 89 -9.92 -15.58 -34.88
N ALA A 90 -8.95 -15.76 -33.97
CA ALA A 90 -8.14 -14.67 -33.46
C ALA A 90 -7.27 -14.05 -34.56
N THR A 91 -7.02 -12.74 -34.46
CA THR A 91 -6.13 -12.03 -35.36
C THR A 91 -4.70 -12.58 -35.27
N ASP A 92 -3.97 -12.52 -36.38
CA ASP A 92 -2.53 -12.82 -36.38
C ASP A 92 -1.81 -11.93 -35.35
N GLY A 93 -0.89 -12.51 -34.60
CA GLY A 93 -0.16 -11.83 -33.54
C GLY A 93 -0.74 -11.97 -32.14
N TYR A 94 -1.85 -12.70 -31.93
CA TYR A 94 -2.37 -12.93 -30.56
C TYR A 94 -1.36 -13.69 -29.69
N GLY A 95 -0.51 -14.54 -30.27
CA GLY A 95 0.56 -15.26 -29.56
C GLY A 95 1.65 -14.35 -29.00
N LYS A 96 1.64 -13.06 -29.38
CA LYS A 96 2.51 -12.02 -28.81
C LYS A 96 2.09 -11.58 -27.42
N THR A 97 0.93 -11.98 -26.90
CA THR A 97 0.53 -11.68 -25.53
C THR A 97 0.73 -12.88 -24.60
N VAL A 98 0.96 -12.59 -23.32
CA VAL A 98 0.77 -13.60 -22.27
C VAL A 98 -0.74 -13.84 -22.10
N LEU A 99 -1.14 -15.11 -22.01
CA LEU A 99 -2.54 -15.53 -21.97
C LEU A 99 -2.90 -15.90 -20.53
N PHE A 100 -3.57 -15.02 -19.80
CA PHE A 100 -4.02 -15.31 -18.45
C PHE A 100 -5.30 -16.11 -18.48
N LYS A 101 -5.39 -17.13 -17.64
CA LYS A 101 -6.57 -17.99 -17.58
C LYS A 101 -7.64 -17.32 -16.72
N ASP A 102 -8.87 -17.33 -17.20
CA ASP A 102 -10.02 -16.90 -16.41
C ASP A 102 -10.25 -17.86 -15.24
N GLU A 103 -10.57 -17.31 -14.06
CA GLU A 103 -10.76 -18.11 -12.85
C GLU A 103 -12.06 -18.92 -12.85
N THR A 104 -13.06 -18.45 -13.58
CA THR A 104 -14.41 -19.00 -13.61
C THR A 104 -14.61 -19.97 -14.76
N ASN A 105 -13.81 -19.87 -15.83
CA ASN A 105 -13.90 -20.72 -17.00
C ASN A 105 -12.52 -21.19 -17.47
N ALA A 106 -12.30 -22.51 -17.44
CA ALA A 106 -11.01 -23.09 -17.80
C ALA A 106 -10.60 -22.94 -19.27
N ASN A 107 -11.56 -22.64 -20.15
CA ASN A 107 -11.36 -22.46 -21.58
C ASN A 107 -11.28 -20.98 -21.99
N THR A 108 -11.40 -20.07 -21.04
CA THR A 108 -11.33 -18.63 -21.31
C THR A 108 -10.00 -18.07 -20.86
N PHE A 109 -9.40 -17.25 -21.72
CA PHE A 109 -8.17 -16.54 -21.50
C PHE A 109 -8.40 -15.03 -21.71
N THR A 110 -7.56 -14.23 -21.08
CA THR A 110 -7.55 -12.77 -21.15
C THR A 110 -6.14 -12.25 -21.34
N THR A 111 -5.98 -11.05 -21.91
CA THR A 111 -4.66 -10.41 -22.04
C THR A 111 -4.10 -9.88 -20.71
N THR A 112 -4.95 -9.74 -19.70
CA THR A 112 -4.60 -9.29 -18.35
C THR A 112 -5.02 -10.32 -17.32
N SER A 113 -4.26 -10.47 -16.24
CA SER A 113 -4.67 -11.31 -15.12
C SER A 113 -5.97 -10.81 -14.49
N ALA A 114 -6.61 -11.66 -13.69
CA ALA A 114 -7.68 -11.23 -12.80
C ALA A 114 -7.17 -10.11 -11.86
N ASP A 115 -8.07 -9.17 -11.57
CA ASP A 115 -7.79 -8.04 -10.69
C ASP A 115 -7.66 -8.49 -9.22
N ILE A 116 -6.56 -8.10 -8.60
CA ILE A 116 -6.33 -8.20 -7.16
C ILE A 116 -6.76 -6.88 -6.53
N SER A 117 -7.98 -6.84 -5.99
CA SER A 117 -8.58 -5.60 -5.47
C SER A 117 -8.41 -5.45 -3.96
N VAL A 118 -8.05 -4.25 -3.53
CA VAL A 118 -8.03 -3.83 -2.12
C VAL A 118 -8.87 -2.57 -1.96
N VAL A 119 -9.82 -2.59 -1.03
CA VAL A 119 -10.70 -1.45 -0.74
C VAL A 119 -10.40 -0.91 0.65
N ASN A 120 -10.09 0.38 0.75
CA ASN A 120 -9.87 1.03 2.03
C ASN A 120 -11.20 1.48 2.62
N LYS A 121 -11.64 0.79 3.68
CA LYS A 121 -12.80 1.19 4.49
C LYS A 121 -12.38 1.80 5.83
N SER A 122 -11.08 1.94 6.08
CA SER A 122 -10.53 2.44 7.34
C SER A 122 -10.80 3.93 7.52
N THR A 123 -10.73 4.40 8.75
CA THR A 123 -10.90 5.82 9.09
C THR A 123 -9.67 6.70 8.77
N PHE A 124 -8.64 6.08 8.18
CA PHE A 124 -7.35 6.67 7.80
C PHE A 124 -6.84 6.06 6.49
N ASP A 125 -5.83 6.69 5.90
CA ASP A 125 -5.22 6.24 4.65
C ASP A 125 -4.42 4.94 4.89
N VAL A 126 -4.37 4.06 3.89
CA VAL A 126 -3.64 2.78 3.98
C VAL A 126 -2.64 2.64 2.85
N ASP A 127 -1.46 2.11 3.18
CA ASP A 127 -0.46 1.72 2.20
C ASP A 127 -0.68 0.25 1.83
N VAL A 128 -0.70 -0.04 0.53
CA VAL A 128 -0.74 -1.38 -0.03
C VAL A 128 0.53 -1.62 -0.82
N ASP A 129 1.27 -2.66 -0.47
CA ASP A 129 2.42 -3.14 -1.23
C ASP A 129 2.06 -4.48 -1.85
N VAL A 130 2.17 -4.59 -3.18
CA VAL A 130 2.05 -5.84 -3.92
C VAL A 130 3.39 -6.17 -4.55
N THR A 131 3.91 -7.34 -4.22
CA THR A 131 5.15 -7.88 -4.76
C THR A 131 4.85 -9.06 -5.69
N ALA A 132 5.37 -8.99 -6.91
CA ALA A 132 5.29 -10.05 -7.89
C ALA A 132 6.65 -10.71 -8.10
N LYS A 133 6.72 -12.02 -7.96
CA LYS A 133 7.94 -12.82 -8.16
C LYS A 133 7.73 -13.83 -9.27
N VAL A 134 8.69 -13.95 -10.19
CA VAL A 134 8.64 -14.91 -11.28
C VAL A 134 9.71 -15.98 -11.07
N THR A 135 9.32 -17.25 -11.12
CA THR A 135 10.23 -18.39 -10.97
C THR A 135 10.06 -19.38 -12.12
N GLY A 136 11.04 -20.25 -12.36
CA GLY A 136 11.00 -21.22 -13.48
C GLY A 136 11.42 -20.64 -14.83
N LEU A 137 12.15 -19.52 -14.84
CA LEU A 137 12.69 -18.88 -16.06
C LEU A 137 13.85 -19.64 -16.68
N THR A 138 14.61 -20.38 -15.86
CA THR A 138 15.78 -21.13 -16.31
C THR A 138 15.65 -22.58 -15.89
N LYS A 139 16.01 -23.48 -16.81
CA LYS A 139 16.18 -24.91 -16.56
C LYS A 139 17.52 -25.35 -17.11
N GLU A 140 18.30 -26.06 -16.30
CA GLU A 140 19.58 -26.64 -16.68
C GLU A 140 19.42 -28.03 -17.33
N GLY A 141 20.35 -28.42 -18.20
CA GLY A 141 20.44 -29.77 -18.78
C GLY A 141 20.26 -29.87 -20.30
N GLU A 142 20.14 -31.11 -20.81
CA GLU A 142 20.12 -31.43 -22.26
C GLU A 142 18.93 -30.80 -23.02
N ASN A 143 17.84 -30.49 -22.33
CA ASN A 143 16.69 -29.73 -22.84
C ASN A 143 16.45 -28.47 -21.99
N GLY A 144 17.55 -27.82 -21.59
CA GLY A 144 17.51 -26.59 -20.81
C GLY A 144 16.96 -25.41 -21.61
N TYR A 145 16.45 -24.41 -20.90
CA TYR A 145 15.96 -23.17 -21.48
C TYR A 145 16.28 -22.00 -20.55
N SER A 146 16.29 -20.79 -21.11
CA SER A 146 16.34 -19.56 -20.35
C SER A 146 15.41 -18.53 -20.99
N ILE A 147 14.52 -17.96 -20.18
CA ILE A 147 13.61 -16.91 -20.60
C ILE A 147 14.04 -15.61 -19.93
N ALA A 148 14.33 -14.59 -20.74
CA ALA A 148 14.59 -13.25 -20.22
C ALA A 148 13.28 -12.53 -19.88
N LEU A 149 13.24 -11.86 -18.73
CA LEU A 149 12.22 -10.84 -18.43
C LEU A 149 12.72 -9.48 -18.87
N MET A 150 11.97 -8.83 -19.76
CA MET A 150 12.32 -7.54 -20.34
C MET A 150 11.31 -6.46 -19.95
N ASP A 151 11.76 -5.21 -19.98
CA ASP A 151 10.92 -4.04 -19.80
C ASP A 151 10.51 -3.49 -21.18
N LYS A 152 9.21 -3.54 -21.48
CA LYS A 152 8.65 -3.04 -22.76
C LYS A 152 8.78 -1.53 -22.93
N ASP A 153 8.93 -0.79 -21.84
CA ASP A 153 8.99 0.67 -21.83
C ASP A 153 10.45 1.18 -21.77
N ALA A 154 11.43 0.29 -21.77
CA ALA A 154 12.83 0.65 -21.89
C ALA A 154 13.09 1.38 -23.23
N LYS A 155 13.93 2.43 -23.18
CA LYS A 155 14.19 3.32 -24.33
C LYS A 155 14.62 2.60 -25.61
N ASP A 156 15.37 1.51 -25.48
CA ASP A 156 15.90 0.71 -26.58
C ASP A 156 15.28 -0.70 -26.59
N PHE A 157 14.02 -0.82 -26.14
CA PHE A 157 13.33 -2.10 -26.09
C PHE A 157 13.20 -2.71 -27.49
N ALA A 158 13.80 -3.87 -27.64
CA ALA A 158 13.56 -4.81 -28.73
C ALA A 158 13.82 -6.21 -28.19
N PHE A 159 12.93 -7.15 -28.47
CA PHE A 159 13.10 -8.53 -28.02
C PHE A 159 14.36 -9.22 -28.59
N GLY A 160 14.81 -8.80 -29.77
CA GLY A 160 15.87 -9.49 -30.49
C GLY A 160 15.47 -10.93 -30.82
N THR A 161 16.43 -11.85 -30.80
CA THR A 161 16.21 -13.27 -31.14
C THR A 161 16.17 -14.21 -29.93
N ALA A 162 16.35 -13.68 -28.72
CA ALA A 162 16.39 -14.47 -27.50
C ALA A 162 14.98 -14.80 -27.00
N THR A 163 14.82 -15.99 -26.41
CA THR A 163 13.59 -16.39 -25.72
C THR A 163 13.32 -15.42 -24.58
N ALA A 164 12.27 -14.63 -24.70
CA ALA A 164 12.00 -13.53 -23.80
C ALA A 164 10.50 -13.23 -23.69
N LEU A 165 10.11 -12.66 -22.56
CA LEU A 165 8.78 -12.10 -22.36
C LEU A 165 8.87 -10.81 -21.55
N THR A 166 7.85 -9.98 -21.68
CA THR A 166 7.61 -8.84 -20.79
C THR A 166 6.49 -9.21 -19.84
N LEU A 167 6.58 -8.77 -18.61
CA LEU A 167 5.50 -8.91 -17.63
C LEU A 167 5.55 -7.67 -16.74
N SER A 168 4.41 -7.01 -16.54
CA SER A 168 4.33 -5.78 -15.77
C SER A 168 3.14 -5.81 -14.83
N LEU A 169 3.36 -5.38 -13.59
CA LEU A 169 2.32 -5.21 -12.58
C LEU A 169 1.79 -3.78 -12.67
N THR A 170 0.50 -3.62 -12.90
CA THR A 170 -0.13 -2.31 -13.05
C THR A 170 -1.15 -2.08 -11.94
N PRO A 171 -0.97 -1.04 -11.10
CA PRO A 171 -2.02 -0.60 -10.19
C PRO A 171 -3.05 0.25 -10.94
N THR A 172 -4.32 0.13 -10.58
CA THR A 172 -5.40 1.01 -11.05
C THR A 172 -6.18 1.48 -9.84
N ASN A 173 -6.15 2.79 -9.59
CA ASN A 173 -6.93 3.41 -8.53
C ASN A 173 -8.37 3.60 -8.99
N TYR A 174 -9.33 3.42 -8.09
CA TYR A 174 -10.75 3.61 -8.40
C TYR A 174 -11.56 3.94 -7.14
N VAL A 175 -12.81 4.32 -7.35
CA VAL A 175 -13.81 4.53 -6.30
C VAL A 175 -14.85 3.42 -6.37
N LEU A 176 -15.15 2.81 -5.23
CA LEU A 176 -16.16 1.76 -5.10
C LEU A 176 -17.34 2.22 -4.22
N THR A 177 -18.55 2.13 -4.76
CA THR A 177 -19.80 2.24 -4.02
C THR A 177 -20.56 0.92 -4.13
N ASP A 178 -20.70 0.19 -3.03
CA ASP A 178 -21.32 -1.14 -2.94
C ASP A 178 -20.74 -2.16 -3.93
N THR A 179 -21.19 -2.13 -5.17
CA THR A 179 -20.81 -3.01 -6.29
C THR A 179 -20.37 -2.28 -7.55
N ALA A 180 -20.49 -0.94 -7.62
CA ALA A 180 -20.13 -0.16 -8.79
C ALA A 180 -18.76 0.52 -8.62
N SER A 181 -17.87 0.31 -9.59
CA SER A 181 -16.60 1.04 -9.70
C SER A 181 -16.75 2.29 -10.58
N SER A 182 -15.97 3.32 -10.26
CA SER A 182 -15.90 4.59 -11.01
C SER A 182 -14.51 5.20 -10.88
N ASP A 183 -14.23 6.22 -11.69
CA ASP A 183 -12.99 7.02 -11.67
C ASP A 183 -11.71 6.18 -11.77
N GLU A 184 -11.74 5.12 -12.60
CA GLU A 184 -10.57 4.26 -12.79
C GLU A 184 -9.42 5.05 -13.41
N THR A 185 -8.27 5.04 -12.74
CA THR A 185 -7.04 5.68 -13.19
C THR A 185 -5.89 4.70 -13.06
N ALA A 186 -5.40 4.23 -14.19
CA ALA A 186 -4.22 3.37 -14.24
C ALA A 186 -2.99 4.17 -13.78
N GLY A 187 -2.22 3.57 -12.88
CA GLY A 187 -0.91 4.06 -12.49
C GLY A 187 0.18 3.57 -13.45
N THR A 188 1.43 3.84 -13.09
CA THR A 188 2.59 3.38 -13.85
C THR A 188 2.74 1.87 -13.72
N ALA A 189 2.86 1.18 -14.85
CA ALA A 189 3.17 -0.24 -14.88
C ALA A 189 4.63 -0.46 -14.44
N THR A 190 4.85 -1.43 -13.55
CA THR A 190 6.19 -1.80 -13.07
C THR A 190 6.62 -3.10 -13.74
N ALA A 191 7.66 -3.06 -14.57
CA ALA A 191 8.19 -4.25 -15.24
C ALA A 191 8.87 -5.22 -14.26
N LEU A 192 8.61 -6.52 -14.40
CA LEU A 192 9.14 -7.58 -13.54
C LEU A 192 10.57 -8.00 -13.97
N THR A 193 11.47 -7.06 -14.23
CA THR A 193 12.82 -7.36 -14.73
C THR A 193 13.73 -8.05 -13.70
N ASN A 194 13.39 -7.98 -12.41
CA ASN A 194 14.16 -8.61 -11.32
C ASN A 194 13.44 -9.87 -10.77
N ALA A 195 13.45 -10.94 -11.58
CA ALA A 195 12.61 -12.12 -11.41
C ALA A 195 12.67 -12.78 -10.00
N GLU A 196 13.87 -12.99 -9.46
CA GLU A 196 14.06 -13.79 -8.24
C GLU A 196 13.88 -13.00 -6.94
N ALA A 197 14.24 -11.72 -6.94
CA ALA A 197 14.02 -10.82 -5.80
C ALA A 197 12.54 -10.41 -5.69
N GLY A 198 11.80 -10.47 -6.80
CA GLY A 198 10.47 -9.92 -6.91
C GLY A 198 10.51 -8.42 -7.14
N VAL A 199 9.42 -7.89 -7.70
CA VAL A 199 9.22 -6.47 -7.95
C VAL A 199 8.00 -6.00 -7.18
N SER A 200 8.18 -4.98 -6.37
CA SER A 200 7.16 -4.42 -5.47
C SER A 200 6.57 -3.15 -6.05
N THR A 201 5.25 -3.00 -5.99
CA THR A 201 4.53 -1.77 -6.30
C THR A 201 3.75 -1.33 -5.07
N LYS A 202 4.08 -0.15 -4.56
CA LYS A 202 3.42 0.46 -3.40
C LYS A 202 2.42 1.52 -3.85
N VAL A 203 1.21 1.47 -3.31
CA VAL A 203 0.15 2.44 -3.56
C VAL A 203 -0.49 2.84 -2.24
N THR A 204 -0.67 4.14 -2.06
CA THR A 204 -1.45 4.69 -0.94
C THR A 204 -2.90 4.85 -1.35
N ILE A 205 -3.81 4.22 -0.61
CA ILE A 205 -5.26 4.37 -0.78
C ILE A 205 -5.77 5.33 0.29
N GLN A 206 -6.19 6.52 -0.13
CA GLN A 206 -6.79 7.49 0.77
C GLN A 206 -8.07 6.95 1.41
N LYS A 207 -8.40 7.41 2.62
CA LYS A 207 -9.73 7.18 3.19
C LYS A 207 -10.81 7.85 2.35
N SER A 208 -12.06 7.42 2.51
CA SER A 208 -13.19 8.12 1.91
C SER A 208 -13.40 9.49 2.55
N ASP A 209 -13.73 10.51 1.75
CA ASP A 209 -14.15 11.83 2.26
C ASP A 209 -15.41 11.74 3.12
N LYS A 210 -16.23 10.70 2.91
CA LYS A 210 -17.45 10.42 3.68
C LYS A 210 -17.27 9.32 4.72
N VAL A 211 -16.03 8.98 5.10
CA VAL A 211 -15.79 7.86 6.02
C VAL A 211 -16.47 8.03 7.37
N THR A 212 -16.65 9.25 7.85
CA THR A 212 -17.38 9.53 9.11
C THR A 212 -18.85 9.15 9.03
N GLU A 213 -19.47 9.20 7.84
CA GLU A 213 -20.84 8.75 7.61
C GLU A 213 -20.95 7.21 7.60
N ALA A 214 -19.83 6.50 7.39
CA ALA A 214 -19.80 5.04 7.32
C ALA A 214 -19.75 4.36 8.69
N TYR A 215 -19.45 5.10 9.75
CA TYR A 215 -19.25 4.56 11.09
C TYR A 215 -20.28 5.10 12.10
N GLU A 216 -20.51 4.35 13.17
CA GLU A 216 -21.42 4.70 14.25
C GLU A 216 -20.85 4.30 15.62
N PHE A 217 -21.22 5.06 16.65
CA PHE A 217 -20.95 4.67 18.03
C PHE A 217 -22.01 3.69 18.50
N VAL A 218 -21.56 2.53 18.99
CA VAL A 218 -22.42 1.49 19.55
C VAL A 218 -21.99 1.20 20.99
N ASN A 219 -22.97 1.04 21.88
CA ASN A 219 -22.73 0.50 23.20
C ASN A 219 -22.75 -1.02 23.12
N GLN A 220 -21.62 -1.66 23.41
CA GLN A 220 -21.49 -3.11 23.48
C GLN A 220 -20.89 -3.49 24.83
N SER A 221 -21.66 -4.24 25.62
CA SER A 221 -21.21 -4.78 26.91
C SER A 221 -20.65 -3.72 27.88
N GLY A 222 -21.26 -2.52 27.92
CA GLY A 222 -20.83 -1.43 28.80
C GLY A 222 -19.61 -0.64 28.32
N SER A 223 -19.16 -0.86 27.08
CA SER A 223 -18.11 -0.07 26.42
C SER A 223 -18.64 0.58 25.14
N TYR A 224 -18.17 1.79 24.83
CA TYR A 224 -18.45 2.45 23.56
C TYR A 224 -17.46 1.94 22.50
N LYS A 225 -17.95 1.63 21.30
CA LYS A 225 -17.14 1.25 20.15
C LYS A 225 -17.52 2.08 18.93
N TYR A 226 -16.54 2.48 18.14
CA TYR A 226 -16.77 3.06 16.81
C TYR A 226 -16.71 1.93 15.77
N LYS A 227 -17.82 1.66 15.10
CA LYS A 227 -17.97 0.48 14.22
C LYS A 227 -18.51 0.90 12.86
N LEU A 228 -18.05 0.23 11.81
CA LEU A 228 -18.62 0.34 10.47
C LEU A 228 -20.10 -0.07 10.50
N LYS A 229 -20.96 0.76 9.90
CA LYS A 229 -22.39 0.50 9.73
C LYS A 229 -22.62 -0.76 8.88
N ALA A 230 -23.77 -1.38 9.07
CA ALA A 230 -24.16 -2.56 8.26
C ALA A 230 -24.42 -2.19 6.79
N ASP A 231 -25.02 -1.02 6.55
CA ASP A 231 -25.22 -0.47 5.21
C ASP A 231 -24.27 0.72 5.01
N VAL A 232 -23.36 0.54 4.05
CA VAL A 232 -22.39 1.56 3.59
C VAL A 232 -22.43 1.70 2.08
N SER A 233 -23.54 1.30 1.44
CA SER A 233 -23.69 1.22 -0.01
C SER A 233 -23.49 2.57 -0.72
N THR A 234 -23.80 3.67 -0.02
CA THR A 234 -23.66 5.04 -0.52
C THR A 234 -22.30 5.67 -0.25
N ILE A 235 -21.41 4.98 0.48
CA ILE A 235 -20.10 5.50 0.86
C ILE A 235 -19.11 5.22 -0.29
N PRO A 236 -18.49 6.27 -0.87
CA PRO A 236 -17.52 6.12 -1.95
C PRO A 236 -16.15 5.76 -1.36
N PHE A 237 -15.90 4.48 -1.14
CA PHE A 237 -14.60 4.02 -0.66
C PHE A 237 -13.57 4.09 -1.77
N LYS A 238 -12.36 4.56 -1.45
CA LYS A 238 -11.24 4.51 -2.39
C LYS A 238 -10.65 3.11 -2.38
N ALA A 239 -10.18 2.68 -3.55
CA ALA A 239 -9.69 1.33 -3.76
C ALA A 239 -8.59 1.32 -4.81
N VAL A 240 -7.84 0.23 -4.85
CA VAL A 240 -6.87 -0.07 -5.88
C VAL A 240 -7.06 -1.52 -6.33
N LYS A 241 -6.84 -1.77 -7.62
CA LYS A 241 -6.75 -3.11 -8.18
C LYS A 241 -5.41 -3.28 -8.90
N PHE A 242 -4.84 -4.47 -8.82
CA PHE A 242 -3.59 -4.81 -9.49
C PHE A 242 -3.83 -5.94 -10.48
N ASN A 243 -3.26 -5.81 -11.68
CA ASN A 243 -3.22 -6.90 -12.65
C ASN A 243 -1.84 -6.99 -13.31
N LEU A 244 -1.60 -8.15 -13.89
CA LEU A 244 -0.41 -8.44 -14.69
C LEU A 244 -0.79 -8.45 -16.16
N ALA A 245 0.07 -7.86 -16.98
CA ALA A 245 -0.01 -7.90 -18.43
C ALA A 245 1.38 -8.13 -19.01
N GLY A 246 1.46 -8.80 -20.15
CA GLY A 246 2.75 -9.16 -20.71
C GLY A 246 2.70 -9.53 -22.19
N THR A 247 3.86 -9.49 -22.82
CA THR A 247 4.06 -9.90 -24.22
C THR A 247 5.17 -10.92 -24.34
N VAL A 248 5.19 -11.67 -25.44
CA VAL A 248 6.13 -12.76 -25.67
C VAL A 248 6.89 -12.52 -26.98
N ASN A 249 8.19 -12.82 -27.00
CA ASN A 249 8.98 -12.77 -28.22
C ASN A 249 8.59 -13.91 -29.17
N THR A 250 7.76 -13.62 -30.17
CA THR A 250 7.35 -14.62 -31.19
C THR A 250 8.44 -14.97 -32.18
N ASP A 251 9.52 -14.16 -32.26
CA ASP A 251 10.62 -14.36 -33.22
C ASP A 251 11.76 -15.23 -32.65
N ALA A 252 11.69 -15.58 -31.36
CA ALA A 252 12.66 -16.44 -30.70
C ALA A 252 12.47 -17.93 -31.02
N ASP A 253 13.53 -18.71 -30.79
CA ASP A 253 13.44 -20.17 -30.78
C ASP A 253 12.89 -20.67 -29.45
N TRP A 254 11.70 -21.28 -29.49
CA TRP A 254 10.99 -21.85 -28.33
C TRP A 254 11.05 -23.38 -28.27
N THR A 255 11.85 -24.04 -29.13
CA THR A 255 11.88 -25.51 -29.26
C THR A 255 12.15 -26.25 -27.95
N ASN A 256 12.96 -25.67 -27.06
CA ASN A 256 13.31 -26.27 -25.77
C ASN A 256 12.27 -26.05 -24.66
N PHE A 257 11.29 -25.17 -24.83
CA PHE A 257 10.36 -24.76 -23.76
C PHE A 257 9.17 -25.71 -23.52
N SER A 258 8.93 -26.71 -24.38
CA SER A 258 7.57 -27.29 -24.49
C SER A 258 7.27 -28.61 -23.77
N LYS A 259 8.20 -29.22 -22.99
CA LYS A 259 8.03 -30.66 -22.62
C LYS A 259 8.08 -31.02 -21.14
N ASP A 260 8.44 -30.12 -20.24
CA ASP A 260 8.63 -30.48 -18.82
C ASP A 260 7.90 -29.54 -17.87
N THR A 261 6.86 -30.05 -17.21
CA THR A 261 6.04 -29.31 -16.25
C THR A 261 6.70 -29.18 -14.87
N SER A 262 7.82 -29.87 -14.60
CA SER A 262 8.48 -29.86 -13.29
C SER A 262 9.22 -28.55 -12.98
N SER A 263 9.48 -27.71 -14.00
CA SER A 263 10.10 -26.38 -13.87
C SER A 263 9.21 -25.25 -14.45
N ALA A 264 7.91 -25.48 -14.55
CA ALA A 264 6.97 -24.53 -15.17
C ALA A 264 7.13 -23.12 -14.59
N LEU A 265 7.02 -22.13 -15.48
CA LEU A 265 7.04 -20.72 -15.12
C LEU A 265 5.89 -20.42 -14.15
N LYS A 266 6.20 -19.74 -13.04
CA LYS A 266 5.23 -19.38 -11.99
C LYS A 266 5.34 -17.92 -11.65
N VAL A 267 4.20 -17.33 -11.29
CA VAL A 267 4.15 -15.98 -10.72
C VAL A 267 3.53 -16.07 -9.33
N ASP A 268 4.29 -15.66 -8.32
CA ASP A 268 3.82 -15.54 -6.95
C ASP A 268 3.52 -14.08 -6.65
N LEU A 269 2.31 -13.82 -6.17
CA LEU A 269 1.87 -12.49 -5.73
C LEU A 269 1.69 -12.48 -4.22
N THR A 270 2.43 -11.60 -3.56
CA THR A 270 2.29 -11.34 -2.13
C THR A 270 1.86 -9.90 -1.94
N TYR A 271 1.00 -9.67 -0.94
CA TYR A 271 0.53 -8.32 -0.62
C TYR A 271 0.61 -8.06 0.87
N SER A 272 0.78 -6.79 1.23
CA SER A 272 0.68 -6.31 2.61
C SER A 272 -0.11 -5.01 2.65
N VAL A 273 -0.84 -4.78 3.74
CA VAL A 273 -1.59 -3.55 3.96
C VAL A 273 -1.28 -3.00 5.33
N SER A 274 -0.96 -1.72 5.42
CA SER A 274 -0.63 -1.04 6.66
C SER A 274 -1.28 0.34 6.74
N LYS A 275 -1.45 0.87 7.96
CA LYS A 275 -1.85 2.28 8.16
C LYS A 275 -0.76 3.18 7.60
N VAL A 276 -1.14 4.16 6.77
CA VAL A 276 -0.22 5.24 6.39
C VAL A 276 0.21 5.96 7.65
N ARG A 277 1.51 6.11 7.82
CA ARG A 277 2.09 6.97 8.83
C ARG A 277 2.61 8.21 8.12
N ASP A 278 2.32 9.38 8.69
CA ASP A 278 3.02 10.59 8.27
C ASP A 278 4.51 10.35 8.42
N SER A 279 5.29 10.73 7.41
CA SER A 279 6.73 10.53 7.49
C SER A 279 7.28 11.34 8.66
N TYR A 280 8.10 10.68 9.46
CA TYR A 280 8.82 11.32 10.54
C TYR A 280 10.02 12.12 10.03
N VAL A 281 10.24 12.15 8.71
CA VAL A 281 11.36 12.81 8.04
C VAL A 281 10.81 13.75 6.96
N SER A 282 11.29 14.99 6.97
CA SER A 282 10.77 16.06 6.08
C SER A 282 11.12 15.91 4.59
N VAL A 283 12.02 15.00 4.22
CA VAL A 283 12.48 14.82 2.84
C VAL A 283 12.57 13.33 2.48
N SER A 284 12.44 13.01 1.20
CA SER A 284 12.66 11.65 0.68
C SER A 284 14.07 11.43 0.14
N SER A 285 14.85 12.50 -0.07
CA SER A 285 16.22 12.44 -0.56
C SER A 285 17.07 13.62 -0.09
N VAL A 286 18.38 13.41 -0.05
CA VAL A 286 19.39 14.45 0.21
C VAL A 286 20.48 14.41 -0.85
N SER A 287 21.13 15.54 -1.06
CA SER A 287 22.25 15.69 -2.00
C SER A 287 23.30 16.64 -1.42
N ALA A 288 24.46 16.75 -2.08
CA ALA A 288 25.50 17.68 -1.64
C ALA A 288 25.04 19.15 -1.60
N SER A 289 24.00 19.53 -2.36
CA SER A 289 23.42 20.88 -2.37
C SER A 289 22.18 21.04 -1.47
N ALA A 290 21.55 19.93 -1.06
CA ALA A 290 20.40 19.88 -0.16
C ALA A 290 20.64 18.79 0.90
N ASN A 291 21.44 19.14 1.90
CA ASN A 291 22.04 18.19 2.85
C ASN A 291 21.43 18.25 4.26
N THR A 292 20.27 18.87 4.40
CA THR A 292 19.56 19.07 5.66
C THR A 292 18.15 18.53 5.60
N PHE A 293 17.66 17.97 6.71
CA PHE A 293 16.27 17.53 6.85
C PHE A 293 15.86 17.51 8.31
N ASP A 294 14.58 17.73 8.60
CA ASP A 294 14.00 17.57 9.92
C ASP A 294 13.55 16.14 10.20
N VAL A 295 13.70 15.72 11.47
CA VAL A 295 13.21 14.47 12.03
C VAL A 295 12.28 14.76 13.21
N THR A 296 11.05 14.25 13.14
CA THR A 296 10.08 14.26 14.25
C THR A 296 10.02 12.87 14.88
N LEU A 297 9.77 12.76 16.18
CA LEU A 297 9.70 11.45 16.84
C LEU A 297 8.27 10.88 16.76
N PRO A 298 8.10 9.58 16.43
CA PRO A 298 6.83 8.89 16.63
C PRO A 298 6.41 8.88 18.10
N ASP A 299 5.11 8.72 18.35
CA ASP A 299 4.59 8.49 19.69
C ASP A 299 5.30 7.32 20.37
N GLY A 300 5.82 7.58 21.57
CA GLY A 300 6.57 6.59 22.36
C GLY A 300 8.05 6.46 21.98
N ALA A 301 8.53 7.10 20.91
CA ALA A 301 9.97 7.23 20.67
C ALA A 301 10.55 8.40 21.48
N THR A 302 11.76 8.20 21.98
CA THR A 302 12.57 9.21 22.68
C THR A 302 13.87 9.55 21.95
N SER A 303 14.27 8.74 20.97
CA SER A 303 15.46 8.96 20.16
C SER A 303 15.42 8.17 18.84
N TYR A 304 16.40 8.42 17.96
CA TYR A 304 16.62 7.65 16.74
C TYR A 304 18.11 7.42 16.48
N LYS A 305 18.41 6.48 15.57
CA LYS A 305 19.77 6.20 15.06
C LYS A 305 19.79 6.32 13.54
N ILE A 306 20.90 6.82 13.00
CA ILE A 306 21.10 6.95 11.55
C ILE A 306 22.13 5.93 11.08
N THR A 307 21.83 5.26 9.97
CA THR A 307 22.71 4.30 9.28
C THR A 307 22.81 4.70 7.82
N GLY A 308 24.01 4.76 7.27
CA GLY A 308 24.20 4.92 5.82
C GLY A 308 24.41 3.57 5.16
N THR A 309 23.75 3.37 4.03
CA THR A 309 23.86 2.16 3.21
C THR A 309 24.39 2.54 1.84
N LYS A 310 25.30 1.72 1.32
CA LYS A 310 25.76 1.77 -0.07
C LYS A 310 25.99 0.34 -0.56
N SER A 311 26.41 0.17 -1.81
CA SER A 311 26.66 -1.16 -2.40
C SER A 311 27.58 -2.06 -1.56
N SER A 312 28.50 -1.48 -0.78
CA SER A 312 29.41 -2.23 0.10
C SER A 312 28.83 -2.63 1.47
N GLY A 313 27.58 -2.28 1.77
CA GLY A 313 26.91 -2.62 3.03
C GLY A 313 26.32 -1.43 3.80
N SER A 314 25.85 -1.71 5.02
CA SER A 314 25.20 -0.76 5.93
C SER A 314 26.11 -0.43 7.12
N PHE A 315 26.26 0.85 7.43
CA PHE A 315 27.19 1.36 8.43
C PHE A 315 26.49 2.33 9.37
N ALA A 316 26.59 2.09 10.68
CA ALA A 316 26.06 3.00 11.69
C ALA A 316 26.79 4.34 11.61
N TRP A 317 26.05 5.44 11.52
CA TRP A 317 26.61 6.79 11.50
C TRP A 317 26.72 7.35 12.90
N THR A 318 27.78 8.12 13.14
CA THR A 318 28.05 8.75 14.44
C THR A 318 27.72 10.25 14.36
N ALA A 319 26.90 10.73 15.30
CA ALA A 319 26.63 12.15 15.47
C ALA A 319 27.93 12.93 15.75
N GLY A 320 28.04 14.13 15.19
CA GLY A 320 29.25 14.95 15.22
C GLY A 320 30.32 14.56 14.20
N LYS A 321 30.19 13.41 13.50
CA LYS A 321 31.10 12.97 12.44
C LYS A 321 30.41 12.92 11.09
N GLN A 322 29.45 12.00 10.94
CA GLN A 322 28.73 11.78 9.68
C GLN A 322 27.45 12.63 9.59
N TYR A 323 26.95 13.15 10.70
CA TYR A 323 25.83 14.09 10.73
C TYR A 323 25.89 14.93 12.00
N THR A 324 25.22 16.08 12.01
CA THR A 324 24.96 16.88 13.21
C THR A 324 23.45 17.03 13.39
N VAL A 325 23.02 17.27 14.63
CA VAL A 325 21.60 17.50 14.97
C VAL A 325 21.50 18.82 15.74
N SER A 326 20.59 19.70 15.31
CA SER A 326 20.27 20.95 15.97
C SER A 326 18.75 21.07 16.06
N GLY A 327 18.19 20.89 17.26
CA GLY A 327 16.74 20.71 17.43
C GLY A 327 16.27 19.44 16.71
N THR A 328 15.30 19.58 15.80
CA THR A 328 14.82 18.50 14.92
C THR A 328 15.64 18.36 13.64
N THR A 329 16.47 19.36 13.30
CA THR A 329 17.16 19.42 12.03
C THR A 329 18.45 18.60 12.05
N VAL A 330 18.55 17.63 11.15
CA VAL A 330 19.74 16.85 10.85
C VAL A 330 20.47 17.49 9.67
N THR A 331 21.79 17.65 9.79
CA THR A 331 22.66 18.11 8.71
C THR A 331 23.72 17.05 8.41
N ILE A 332 23.88 16.68 7.14
CA ILE A 332 24.89 15.71 6.71
C ILE A 332 26.02 16.46 5.98
N PRO A 333 27.29 16.33 6.39
CA PRO A 333 28.40 16.93 5.65
C PRO A 333 28.44 16.42 4.20
N THR A 334 28.70 17.32 3.26
CA THR A 334 28.76 17.00 1.83
C THR A 334 29.73 15.86 1.53
N SER A 335 30.87 15.81 2.22
CA SER A 335 31.85 14.71 2.13
C SER A 335 31.29 13.33 2.48
N THR A 336 30.35 13.28 3.45
CA THR A 336 29.66 12.03 3.80
C THR A 336 28.69 11.65 2.69
N LEU A 337 27.90 12.58 2.15
CA LEU A 337 26.99 12.30 1.04
C LEU A 337 27.73 11.79 -0.20
N THR A 338 28.85 12.43 -0.58
CA THR A 338 29.69 11.95 -1.69
C THR A 338 30.21 10.53 -1.46
N SER A 339 30.57 10.17 -0.22
CA SER A 339 31.09 8.83 0.12
C SER A 339 30.04 7.71 0.09
N TYR A 340 28.76 8.08 0.03
CA TYR A 340 27.59 7.21 0.00
C TYR A 340 26.65 7.52 -1.18
N ALA A 341 27.14 8.19 -2.23
CA ALA A 341 26.34 8.54 -3.40
C ALA A 341 25.71 7.29 -4.05
N GLY A 342 24.44 7.40 -4.46
CA GLY A 342 23.62 6.26 -4.92
C GLY A 342 23.19 5.29 -3.82
N GLY A 343 23.51 5.60 -2.56
CA GLY A 343 23.10 4.86 -1.37
C GLY A 343 21.83 5.40 -0.73
N THR A 344 21.60 4.99 0.51
CA THR A 344 20.43 5.42 1.32
C THR A 344 20.83 5.74 2.74
N ILE A 345 20.01 6.52 3.42
CA ILE A 345 20.11 6.78 4.86
C ILE A 345 18.89 6.13 5.50
N LYS A 346 19.13 5.22 6.43
CA LYS A 346 18.10 4.57 7.24
C LYS A 346 18.09 5.18 8.63
N ILE A 347 16.94 5.70 9.05
CA ILE A 347 16.68 6.26 10.37
C ILE A 347 15.83 5.24 11.13
N VAL A 348 16.26 4.85 12.33
CA VAL A 348 15.58 3.85 13.17
C VAL A 348 15.18 4.50 14.48
N PHE A 349 13.89 4.60 14.74
CA PHE A 349 13.32 5.14 15.98
C PHE A 349 13.35 4.09 17.09
N ASN A 350 13.45 4.55 18.34
CA ASN A 350 13.49 3.67 19.51
C ASN A 350 12.10 3.46 20.15
N ASP A 351 11.05 3.36 19.35
CA ASP A 351 9.73 2.95 19.80
C ASP A 351 9.61 1.41 19.90
N THR A 352 8.53 0.91 20.51
CA THR A 352 8.28 -0.53 20.63
C THR A 352 8.17 -1.24 19.28
N ALA A 353 7.74 -0.52 18.24
CA ALA A 353 7.62 -1.03 16.88
C ALA A 353 8.95 -1.01 16.09
N ALA A 354 10.01 -0.38 16.64
CA ALA A 354 11.27 -0.12 15.95
C ALA A 354 11.06 0.50 14.56
N THR A 355 10.21 1.54 14.48
CA THR A 355 9.84 2.23 13.25
C THR A 355 11.09 2.69 12.50
N THR A 356 11.08 2.56 11.16
CA THR A 356 12.22 2.96 10.33
C THR A 356 11.78 3.81 9.15
N GLU A 357 12.58 4.83 8.84
CA GLU A 357 12.45 5.69 7.67
C GLU A 357 13.69 5.58 6.79
N THR A 358 13.53 5.68 5.48
CA THR A 358 14.66 5.60 4.54
C THR A 358 14.58 6.73 3.53
N ILE A 359 15.69 7.44 3.35
CA ILE A 359 15.83 8.51 2.36
C ILE A 359 17.00 8.21 1.41
N SER A 360 16.87 8.57 0.14
CA SER A 360 17.90 8.33 -0.88
C SER A 360 19.02 9.36 -0.83
N ILE A 361 20.25 8.95 -1.16
CA ILE A 361 21.37 9.87 -1.37
C ILE A 361 21.58 10.03 -2.88
N GLN A 362 21.40 11.25 -3.37
CA GLN A 362 21.55 11.62 -4.78
C GLN A 362 22.97 12.07 -5.11
#